data_AF-A0AAV6UEI8-F1
#
_entry.id   AF-A0AAV6UEI8-F1
#
_cell.length_a   1.000
_cell.length_b   1.000
_cell.length_c   1.000
_cell.angle_alpha   90.00
_cell.angle_beta   90.00
_cell.angle_gamma   90.00
#
_symmetry.space_group_name_H-M   'P 1'
#
loop_
_entity.id
_entity.type
_entity.pdbx_description
1 polymer ?
#
loop_
_entity_poly.entity_id
_entity_poly.type
_entity_poly.pdbx_seq_one_letter_code
_entity_poly.pdbx_strand_id
1 'polypeptide(L)'
;MKTNLCSILHHPKRLKMSGTTDLPKVPAPLKDELSQFDSSKMKHAETNEKNVLPSKDDVQQEKRHNSILNSVEGFERSQLNPTETQEKMVLPNADVIEQEKGHQKLVQGIENFDTSNLKHAETLEKNPLPTKEAIAMEKSAA
;
A
#
# COMPACT_ATOMS: atom_id res chain seq x y z
N MET A 1 -79.93 -2.46 53.28
CA MET A 1 -79.22 -2.24 52.01
C MET A 1 -78.13 -3.29 51.91
N LYS A 2 -78.14 -4.11 50.86
CA LYS A 2 -77.09 -5.10 50.57
C LYS A 2 -76.40 -4.61 49.31
N THR A 3 -75.12 -4.25 49.39
CA THR A 3 -74.27 -4.02 48.21
C THR A 3 -73.13 -5.02 48.22
N ASN A 4 -72.98 -5.64 47.05
CA ASN A 4 -72.15 -6.80 46.79
C ASN A 4 -70.67 -6.46 46.64
N LEU A 5 -69.88 -7.51 46.87
CA LEU A 5 -68.49 -7.72 46.53
C LEU A 5 -68.09 -7.18 45.15
N CYS A 6 -66.88 -6.63 45.05
CA CYS A 6 -65.70 -7.30 44.45
C CYS A 6 -64.69 -6.23 44.02
N SER A 7 -63.49 -6.23 44.62
CA SER A 7 -62.36 -5.45 44.11
C SER A 7 -61.12 -6.33 44.23
N ILE A 8 -60.76 -6.90 43.09
CA ILE A 8 -59.54 -7.69 42.87
C ILE A 8 -58.36 -6.72 43.03
N LEU A 9 -57.72 -6.72 44.21
CA LEU A 9 -56.42 -6.07 44.36
C LEU A 9 -55.32 -7.12 44.27
N HIS A 10 -54.55 -6.97 43.20
CA HIS A 10 -53.45 -7.82 42.79
C HIS A 10 -52.43 -7.97 43.91
N HIS A 11 -52.22 -9.21 44.37
CA HIS A 11 -51.02 -9.54 45.13
C HIS A 11 -49.84 -9.49 44.16
N PRO A 12 -48.80 -8.68 44.38
CA PRO A 12 -47.58 -8.81 43.61
C PRO A 12 -46.98 -10.18 43.93
N LYS A 13 -46.92 -11.07 42.93
CA LYS A 13 -46.15 -12.32 43.03
C LYS A 13 -44.71 -11.93 43.31
N ARG A 14 -44.27 -12.09 44.55
CA ARG A 14 -42.87 -11.92 44.95
C ARG A 14 -42.05 -12.95 44.18
N LEU A 15 -41.23 -12.50 43.25
CA LEU A 15 -40.32 -13.34 42.49
C LEU A 15 -39.41 -14.07 43.50
N LYS A 16 -39.55 -15.40 43.62
CA LYS A 16 -38.60 -16.21 44.37
C LYS A 16 -37.33 -16.29 43.54
N MET A 17 -36.34 -15.45 43.86
CA MET A 17 -34.99 -15.60 43.34
C MET A 17 -34.44 -16.96 43.80
N SER A 18 -34.17 -17.84 42.85
CA SER A 18 -33.50 -19.12 43.07
C SER A 18 -32.10 -18.90 43.67
N GLY A 19 -31.69 -19.81 44.54
CA GLY A 19 -30.59 -19.68 45.49
C GLY A 19 -29.29 -19.09 44.94
N THR A 20 -28.79 -18.09 45.66
CA THR A 20 -27.48 -17.44 45.53
C THR A 20 -26.33 -18.33 46.05
N THR A 21 -26.43 -19.65 45.93
CA THR A 21 -25.54 -20.59 46.65
C THR A 21 -24.17 -20.78 46.01
N ASP A 22 -24.01 -20.49 44.71
CA ASP A 22 -22.75 -20.68 43.97
C ASP A 22 -22.06 -19.39 43.48
N LEU A 23 -22.56 -18.20 43.87
CA LEU A 23 -21.83 -16.96 43.61
C LEU A 23 -20.83 -16.68 44.74
N PRO A 24 -19.63 -16.15 44.42
CA PRO A 24 -18.68 -15.71 45.45
C PRO A 24 -19.39 -14.72 46.39
N LYS A 25 -19.47 -15.08 47.68
CA LYS A 25 -20.10 -14.25 48.71
C LYS A 25 -19.17 -13.10 49.02
N VAL A 26 -19.68 -11.88 48.92
CA VAL A 26 -18.94 -10.68 49.36
C VAL A 26 -18.55 -10.87 50.83
N PRO A 27 -17.27 -10.74 51.19
CA PRO A 27 -16.82 -10.84 52.57
C PRO A 27 -17.62 -9.88 53.48
N ALA A 28 -17.92 -10.32 54.70
CA ALA A 28 -18.68 -9.54 55.68
C ALA A 28 -18.25 -8.05 55.80
N PRO A 29 -16.94 -7.72 55.91
CA PRO A 29 -16.53 -6.31 56.01
C PRO A 29 -16.88 -5.46 54.78
N LEU A 30 -16.73 -6.01 53.57
CA LEU A 30 -17.10 -5.32 52.33
C LEU A 30 -18.61 -5.13 52.21
N LYS A 31 -19.40 -6.10 52.69
CA LYS A 31 -20.86 -5.99 52.69
C LYS A 31 -21.33 -4.86 53.62
N ASP A 32 -20.70 -4.72 54.78
CA ASP A 32 -21.02 -3.66 55.74
C ASP A 32 -20.64 -2.28 55.18
N GLU A 33 -19.46 -2.14 54.57
CA GLU A 33 -19.04 -0.90 53.90
C GLU A 33 -19.98 -0.50 52.74
N LEU A 34 -20.39 -1.46 51.91
CA LEU A 34 -21.33 -1.22 50.81
C LEU A 34 -22.73 -0.85 51.32
N SER A 35 -23.16 -1.38 52.46
CA SER A 35 -24.45 -1.03 53.07
C SER A 35 -24.47 0.39 53.66
N GLN A 36 -23.30 0.92 54.02
CA GLN A 36 -23.10 2.28 54.53
C GLN A 36 -22.66 3.24 53.42
N PHE A 37 -22.53 2.77 52.19
CA PHE A 37 -22.14 3.58 51.05
C PHE A 37 -23.21 4.64 50.78
N ASP A 38 -22.79 5.89 50.95
CA ASP A 38 -23.64 7.06 50.74
C ASP A 38 -23.23 7.72 49.42
N SER A 39 -24.05 7.53 48.39
CA SER A 39 -23.83 8.12 47.07
C SER A 39 -23.83 9.66 47.10
N SER A 40 -24.41 10.28 48.14
CA SER A 40 -24.36 11.74 48.31
C SER A 40 -22.97 12.25 48.69
N LYS A 41 -22.10 11.37 49.20
CA LYS A 41 -20.70 11.70 49.54
C LYS A 41 -19.75 11.56 48.35
N MET A 42 -20.24 11.09 47.19
CA MET A 42 -19.45 11.08 45.97
C MET A 42 -19.21 12.52 45.52
N LYS A 43 -17.97 12.82 45.12
CA LYS A 43 -17.65 14.12 44.53
C LYS A 43 -18.43 14.26 43.23
N HIS A 44 -19.04 15.43 43.02
CA HIS A 44 -19.62 15.76 41.73
C HIS A 44 -18.52 15.73 40.66
N ALA A 45 -18.74 14.95 39.59
CA ALA A 45 -17.90 14.94 38.42
C ALA A 45 -18.61 15.74 37.32
N GLU A 46 -18.06 16.89 36.98
CA GLU A 46 -18.59 17.75 35.93
C GLU A 46 -18.17 17.21 34.55
N THR A 47 -19.13 16.69 33.79
CA THR A 47 -18.90 16.23 32.43
C THR A 47 -19.06 17.41 31.47
N ASN A 48 -17.97 17.80 30.79
CA ASN A 48 -18.01 18.82 29.76
C ASN A 48 -18.19 18.17 28.37
N GLU A 49 -19.36 18.34 27.76
CA GLU A 49 -19.61 18.01 26.37
C GLU A 49 -18.99 19.09 25.46
N LYS A 50 -17.91 18.75 24.74
CA LYS A 50 -17.22 19.66 23.83
C LYS A 50 -17.90 19.66 22.46
N ASN A 51 -19.05 20.31 22.35
CA ASN A 51 -19.66 20.59 21.04
C ASN A 51 -19.13 21.92 20.50
N VAL A 52 -17.94 21.89 19.89
CA VAL A 52 -17.30 23.09 19.34
C VAL A 52 -17.85 23.33 17.93
N LEU A 53 -18.37 24.53 17.69
CA LEU A 53 -18.79 24.92 16.35
C LEU A 53 -17.56 25.06 15.44
N PRO A 54 -17.69 24.78 14.13
CA PRO A 54 -16.64 25.06 13.17
C PRO A 54 -16.17 26.51 13.28
N SER A 55 -14.86 26.71 13.18
CA SER A 55 -14.29 28.04 13.15
C SER A 55 -14.60 28.74 11.83
N LYS A 56 -14.38 30.06 11.81
CA LYS A 56 -14.47 30.84 10.57
C LYS A 56 -13.52 30.30 9.49
N ASP A 57 -12.34 29.83 9.88
CA ASP A 57 -11.33 29.30 8.98
C ASP A 57 -11.77 27.96 8.38
N ASP A 58 -12.40 27.09 9.17
CA ASP A 58 -12.95 25.80 8.71
C ASP A 58 -14.00 26.02 7.61
N VAL A 59 -14.95 26.93 7.85
CA VAL A 59 -16.00 27.28 6.88
C VAL A 59 -15.40 27.93 5.62
N GLN A 60 -14.37 28.77 5.77
CA GLN A 60 -13.71 29.37 4.62
C GLN A 60 -12.95 28.35 3.79
N GLN A 61 -12.28 27.38 4.43
CA GLN A 61 -11.59 26.30 3.75
C GLN A 61 -12.58 25.43 2.99
N GLU A 62 -13.70 25.05 3.60
CA GLU A 62 -14.75 24.28 2.95
C GLU A 62 -15.33 25.03 1.74
N LYS A 63 -15.60 26.33 1.86
CA LYS A 63 -16.05 27.16 0.74
C LYS A 63 -15.06 27.17 -0.43
N ARG A 64 -13.75 27.31 -0.14
CA ARG A 64 -12.71 27.25 -1.18
C ARG A 64 -12.70 25.88 -1.86
N HIS A 65 -12.75 24.81 -1.09
CA HIS A 65 -12.79 23.44 -1.60
C HIS A 65 -14.00 23.21 -2.52
N ASN A 66 -15.20 23.56 -2.06
CA ASN A 66 -16.43 23.38 -2.83
C ASN A 66 -16.44 24.26 -4.09
N SER A 67 -15.87 25.47 -4.02
CA SER A 67 -15.72 26.33 -5.20
C SER A 67 -14.87 25.66 -6.29
N ILE A 68 -13.78 24.99 -5.92
CA ILE A 68 -12.91 24.29 -6.88
C ILE A 68 -13.65 23.10 -7.50
N LEU A 69 -14.31 22.29 -6.67
CA LEU A 69 -15.08 21.13 -7.14
C LEU A 69 -16.16 21.53 -8.13
N ASN A 70 -16.97 22.53 -7.78
CA ASN A 70 -18.04 23.02 -8.65
C ASN A 70 -17.49 23.60 -9.96
N SER A 71 -16.33 24.26 -9.92
CA SER A 71 -15.69 24.81 -11.12
C SER A 71 -15.20 23.71 -12.06
N VAL A 72 -14.69 22.61 -11.51
CA VAL A 72 -14.23 21.45 -12.29
C VAL A 72 -15.40 20.63 -12.82
N GLU A 73 -16.44 20.44 -12.00
CA GLU A 73 -17.65 19.70 -12.41
C GLU A 73 -18.42 20.42 -13.53
N GLY A 74 -18.54 21.75 -13.43
CA GLY A 74 -19.17 22.60 -14.45
C GLY A 74 -18.23 23.02 -15.59
N PHE A 75 -17.05 22.39 -15.73
CA PHE A 75 -16.09 22.80 -16.75
C PHE A 75 -16.56 22.43 -18.15
N GLU A 76 -16.89 23.45 -18.95
CA GLU A 76 -17.30 23.29 -20.34
C GLU A 76 -16.09 23.11 -21.26
N ARG A 77 -15.86 21.88 -21.74
CA ARG A 77 -14.74 21.55 -22.63
C ARG A 77 -14.74 22.39 -23.93
N SER A 78 -15.90 22.88 -24.36
CA SER A 78 -16.06 23.76 -25.52
C SER A 78 -15.34 25.11 -25.37
N GLN A 79 -14.98 25.51 -24.14
CA GLN A 79 -14.21 26.71 -23.85
C GLN A 79 -12.69 26.53 -24.05
N LEU A 80 -12.22 25.29 -24.25
CA LEU A 80 -10.82 25.05 -24.57
C LEU A 80 -10.51 25.59 -25.97
N ASN A 81 -9.41 26.32 -26.09
CA ASN A 81 -8.91 26.74 -27.40
C ASN A 81 -8.56 25.51 -28.24
N PRO A 82 -9.03 25.43 -29.50
CA PRO A 82 -8.58 24.41 -30.43
C PRO A 82 -7.06 24.45 -30.57
N THR A 83 -6.43 23.28 -30.50
CA THR A 83 -4.99 23.11 -30.68
C THR A 83 -4.77 21.97 -31.66
N GLU A 84 -3.96 22.23 -32.68
CA GLU A 84 -3.52 21.20 -33.61
C GLU A 84 -2.36 20.42 -32.99
N THR A 85 -2.59 19.14 -32.71
CA THR A 85 -1.54 18.24 -32.21
C THR A 85 -0.73 17.70 -33.38
N GLN A 86 0.54 18.07 -33.46
CA GLN A 86 1.49 17.53 -34.45
C GLN A 86 2.10 16.22 -33.92
N GLU A 87 1.50 15.08 -34.25
CA GLU A 87 2.09 13.76 -33.96
C GLU A 87 3.11 13.40 -35.05
N LYS A 88 4.39 13.31 -34.69
CA LYS A 88 5.47 13.03 -35.63
C LYS A 88 5.59 11.52 -35.90
N MET A 89 4.71 10.96 -36.71
CA MET A 89 4.89 9.62 -37.28
C MET A 89 5.83 9.69 -38.49
N VAL A 90 7.14 9.61 -38.26
CA VAL A 90 8.11 9.46 -39.36
C VAL A 90 8.27 7.98 -39.67
N LEU A 91 7.87 7.57 -40.86
CA LEU A 91 8.22 6.24 -41.37
C LEU A 91 9.75 6.16 -41.53
N PRO A 92 10.40 5.05 -41.18
CA PRO A 92 11.81 4.87 -41.44
C PRO A 92 12.07 5.05 -42.95
N ASN A 93 13.13 5.79 -43.28
CA ASN A 93 13.53 6.01 -44.67
C ASN A 93 14.17 4.75 -45.26
N ALA A 94 14.43 4.77 -46.57
CA ALA A 94 15.02 3.62 -47.27
C ALA A 94 16.38 3.21 -46.69
N ASP A 95 17.21 4.18 -46.28
CA ASP A 95 18.53 3.93 -45.70
C ASP A 95 18.45 3.13 -44.39
N VAL A 96 17.54 3.52 -43.48
CA VAL A 96 17.31 2.82 -42.21
C VAL A 96 16.82 1.39 -42.47
N ILE A 97 15.95 1.20 -43.46
CA ILE A 97 15.44 -0.13 -43.83
C ILE A 97 16.57 -0.99 -44.43
N GLU A 98 17.42 -0.42 -45.28
CA GLU A 98 18.54 -1.14 -45.88
C GLU A 98 19.58 -1.53 -44.85
N GLN A 99 19.90 -0.61 -43.94
CA GLN A 99 20.80 -0.88 -42.82
C GLN A 99 20.27 -2.04 -41.96
N GLU A 100 19.01 -1.98 -41.53
CA GLU A 100 18.36 -3.04 -40.75
C GLU A 100 18.38 -4.39 -41.49
N LYS A 101 18.07 -4.40 -42.78
CA LYS A 101 18.18 -5.61 -43.62
C LYS A 101 19.60 -6.15 -43.68
N GLY A 102 20.61 -5.27 -43.73
CA GLY A 102 22.02 -5.66 -43.69
C GLY A 102 22.38 -6.34 -42.37
N HIS A 103 21.97 -5.75 -41.23
CA HIS A 103 22.17 -6.34 -39.91
C HIS A 103 21.49 -7.71 -39.79
N GLN A 104 20.23 -7.83 -40.22
CA GLN A 104 19.50 -9.10 -40.18
C GLN A 104 20.18 -10.19 -41.02
N LYS A 105 20.64 -9.86 -42.23
CA LYS A 105 21.39 -10.81 -43.08
C LYS A 105 22.68 -11.27 -42.43
N LEU A 106 23.42 -10.37 -41.78
CA LEU A 106 24.65 -10.71 -41.08
C LEU A 106 24.38 -11.69 -39.93
N VAL A 107 23.39 -11.36 -39.08
CA VAL A 107 23.00 -12.20 -37.94
C VAL A 107 22.56 -13.59 -38.42
N GLN A 108 21.67 -13.65 -39.41
CA GLN A 108 21.22 -14.93 -40.00
C GLN A 108 22.36 -15.72 -40.63
N GLY A 109 23.32 -15.03 -41.26
CA GLY A 109 24.49 -15.65 -41.86
C GLY A 109 25.42 -16.29 -40.82
N ILE A 110 25.56 -15.67 -39.64
CA ILE A 110 26.35 -16.21 -38.52
C ILE A 110 25.60 -17.36 -37.85
N GLU A 111 24.31 -17.19 -37.56
CA GLU A 111 23.48 -18.21 -36.91
C GLU A 111 23.43 -19.52 -37.70
N ASN A 112 23.35 -19.42 -39.04
CA ASN A 112 23.25 -20.56 -39.94
C ASN A 112 24.60 -20.93 -40.58
N PHE A 113 25.71 -20.41 -40.06
CA PHE A 113 27.02 -20.68 -40.64
C PHE A 113 27.42 -22.15 -40.41
N ASP A 114 27.54 -22.90 -41.49
CA ASP A 114 28.01 -24.28 -41.43
C ASP A 114 29.53 -24.34 -41.26
N THR A 115 29.96 -24.74 -40.07
CA THR A 115 31.36 -24.93 -39.66
C THR A 115 32.13 -25.92 -40.54
N SER A 116 31.46 -26.80 -41.28
CA SER A 116 32.12 -27.72 -42.23
C SER A 116 32.79 -26.98 -43.39
N ASN A 117 32.36 -25.75 -43.68
CA ASN A 117 32.97 -24.88 -44.70
C ASN A 117 34.28 -24.22 -44.24
N LEU A 118 34.66 -24.37 -42.97
CA LEU A 118 35.94 -23.88 -42.48
C LEU A 118 37.07 -24.77 -42.98
N LYS A 119 38.10 -24.14 -43.58
CA LYS A 119 39.33 -24.84 -43.93
C LYS A 119 40.06 -25.27 -42.65
N HIS A 120 40.65 -26.46 -42.67
CA HIS A 120 41.51 -26.90 -41.58
C HIS A 120 42.67 -25.92 -41.38
N ALA A 121 42.86 -25.47 -40.14
CA ALA A 121 43.97 -24.62 -39.74
C ALA A 121 44.70 -25.29 -38.56
N GLU A 122 45.90 -25.80 -38.84
CA GLU A 122 46.79 -26.33 -37.81
C GLU A 122 47.55 -25.17 -37.18
N THR A 123 47.39 -24.96 -35.87
CA THR A 123 48.13 -23.94 -35.13
C THR A 123 49.39 -24.56 -34.53
N LEU A 124 50.56 -24.02 -34.90
CA LEU A 124 51.83 -24.42 -34.30
C LEU A 124 52.14 -23.51 -33.10
N GLU A 125 52.08 -24.06 -31.89
CA GLU A 125 52.59 -23.38 -30.69
C GLU A 125 54.12 -23.29 -30.78
N LYS A 126 54.63 -22.12 -31.16
CA LYS A 126 56.06 -21.83 -31.16
C LYS A 126 56.49 -21.45 -29.75
N ASN A 127 56.67 -22.45 -28.90
CA ASN A 127 57.35 -22.30 -27.62
C ASN A 127 58.68 -23.10 -27.61
N PRO A 128 59.61 -22.85 -28.57
CA PRO A 128 60.90 -23.52 -28.55
C PRO A 128 61.69 -23.07 -27.32
N LEU A 129 62.21 -24.03 -26.56
CA LEU A 129 63.17 -23.74 -25.51
C LEU A 129 64.39 -23.02 -26.14
N PRO A 130 64.96 -22.00 -25.47
CA PRO A 130 66.18 -21.36 -25.94
C PRO A 130 67.27 -22.40 -26.22
N THR A 131 67.99 -22.27 -27.34
CA THR A 131 69.10 -23.19 -27.65
C THR A 131 70.25 -22.96 -26.68
N LYS A 132 71.11 -23.96 -26.52
CA LYS A 132 72.30 -23.85 -25.65
C LYS A 132 73.21 -22.70 -26.09
N GLU A 133 73.31 -22.40 -27.39
CA GLU A 133 74.09 -21.25 -27.86
C GLU A 133 73.47 -19.91 -27.45
N ALA A 134 72.14 -19.77 -27.55
CA ALA A 134 71.44 -18.55 -27.14
C ALA A 134 71.64 -18.27 -25.64
N ILE A 135 71.53 -19.31 -24.80
CA ILE A 135 71.77 -19.22 -23.35
C ILE A 135 73.23 -18.84 -23.06
N ALA A 136 74.19 -19.40 -23.81
CA ALA A 136 75.61 -19.12 -23.61
C ALA A 136 75.95 -17.68 -24.00
N MET A 137 75.38 -17.17 -25.08
CA MET A 137 75.58 -15.79 -25.56
C MET A 137 75.03 -14.77 -24.56
N GLU A 138 73.85 -15.03 -23.98
CA GLU A 138 73.27 -14.18 -22.95
C GLU A 138 74.11 -14.20 -21.66
N LYS A 139 74.62 -15.36 -21.26
CA LYS A 139 75.51 -15.50 -20.10
C LYS A 139 76.86 -14.82 -20.27
N SER A 140 77.38 -14.67 -21.50
CA SER A 140 78.65 -13.97 -21.75
C SER A 140 78.48 -12.46 -21.96
N ALA A 141 77.24 -11.99 -22.16
CA ALA A 141 76.91 -10.58 -22.32
C ALA A 141 76.48 -9.91 -20.99
N ALA A 142 76.38 -10.67 -19.90
CA ALA A 142 76.10 -10.22 -18.54
C ALA A 142 77.38 -10.21 -17.69
#